data_AF-A0AAW1L0B4-F1
#
_entry.id   AF-A0AAW1L0B4-F1
#
_cell.length_a   1.000
_cell.length_b   1.000
_cell.length_c   1.000
_cell.angle_alpha   90.00
_cell.angle_beta   90.00
_cell.angle_gamma   90.00
#
_symmetry.space_group_name_H-M   'P 1'
#
loop_
_entity.id
_entity.type
_entity.pdbx_description
1 polymer ?
#
loop_
_entity_poly.entity_id
_entity_poly.type
_entity_poly.pdbx_seq_one_letter_code
_entity_poly.pdbx_strand_id
1 'polypeptide(L)'
;MEFKATSSMNLLVTIVVLLVTSFVTARPITVIETAPAPSPSEDFQVQKCARGLGETCGDSLFHYVFGAGKHVSKDCCTRLLNVGKECHDLLTTVTIRLEHFPEEEATEIRQKNDKVWGLCEKVGQTTD
;
A
#
# COMPACT_ATOMS: atom_id res chain seq x y z
N MET A 1 3.36 30.14 -58.53
CA MET A 1 4.21 30.47 -57.37
C MET A 1 3.26 30.68 -56.20
N GLU A 2 3.19 29.73 -55.29
CA GLU A 2 2.30 29.82 -54.12
C GLU A 2 3.03 30.51 -52.97
N PHE A 3 2.51 31.64 -52.50
CA PHE A 3 3.03 32.32 -51.31
C PHE A 3 2.23 31.85 -50.09
N LYS A 4 2.74 30.82 -49.42
CA LYS A 4 2.06 30.15 -48.29
C LYS A 4 2.11 31.05 -47.05
N ALA A 5 0.96 31.63 -46.71
CA ALA A 5 0.74 32.40 -45.48
C ALA A 5 0.99 31.52 -44.24
N THR A 6 2.22 31.56 -43.70
CA THR A 6 2.64 30.74 -42.55
C THR A 6 3.35 31.56 -41.47
N SER A 7 2.99 32.85 -41.31
CA SER A 7 3.75 33.79 -40.47
C SER A 7 2.98 34.45 -39.31
N SER A 8 1.66 34.34 -39.23
CA SER A 8 0.88 35.01 -38.17
C SER A 8 0.71 34.16 -36.90
N MET A 9 0.54 32.84 -37.05
CA MET A 9 0.31 31.93 -35.92
C MET A 9 1.57 31.69 -35.08
N ASN A 10 2.75 31.65 -35.72
CA ASN A 10 4.03 31.50 -35.02
C ASN A 10 4.43 32.73 -34.21
N LEU A 11 4.01 33.93 -34.63
CA LEU A 11 4.27 35.17 -33.89
C LEU A 11 3.42 35.26 -32.62
N LEU A 12 2.15 34.83 -32.69
CA LEU A 12 1.28 34.77 -31.52
C LEU A 12 1.77 33.73 -30.51
N VAL A 13 2.20 32.56 -30.98
CA VAL A 13 2.72 31.48 -30.12
C VAL A 13 4.01 31.91 -29.40
N THR A 14 4.93 32.59 -30.07
CA THR A 14 6.16 33.08 -29.41
C THR A 14 5.90 34.17 -28.39
N ILE A 15 4.98 35.11 -28.65
CA ILE A 15 4.61 36.15 -27.68
C ILE A 15 3.99 35.52 -26.43
N VAL A 16 3.10 34.53 -26.59
CA VAL A 16 2.51 33.82 -25.45
C VAL A 16 3.58 33.12 -24.63
N VAL A 17 4.52 32.40 -25.28
CA VAL A 17 5.63 31.70 -24.58
C VAL A 17 6.52 32.67 -23.80
N LEU A 18 6.81 33.86 -24.33
CA LEU A 18 7.63 34.87 -23.64
C LEU A 18 6.90 35.49 -22.43
N LEU A 19 5.58 35.63 -22.49
CA LEU A 19 4.78 36.14 -21.37
C LEU A 19 4.68 35.14 -20.21
N VAL A 20 4.66 33.83 -20.47
CA VAL A 20 4.65 32.82 -19.39
C VAL A 20 6.00 32.60 -18.71
N THR A 21 7.13 32.94 -19.35
CA THR A 21 8.47 32.67 -18.79
C THR A 21 8.95 33.64 -17.70
N SER A 22 8.23 34.72 -17.40
CA SER A 22 8.71 35.77 -16.48
C SER A 22 8.27 35.63 -15.03
N PHE A 23 7.53 34.59 -14.65
CA PHE A 23 7.17 34.34 -13.25
C PHE A 23 8.18 33.40 -12.56
N VAL A 24 9.45 33.82 -12.51
CA VAL A 24 10.36 33.35 -11.44
C VAL A 24 10.14 34.29 -10.25
N THR A 25 9.02 34.12 -9.56
CA THR A 25 8.79 34.80 -8.29
C THR A 25 9.78 34.26 -7.28
N ALA A 26 10.56 35.17 -6.69
CA ALA A 26 11.53 34.90 -5.65
C ALA A 26 11.00 33.86 -4.65
N ARG A 27 11.73 32.76 -4.48
CA ARG A 27 11.41 31.73 -3.49
C ARG A 27 11.57 32.37 -2.10
N PRO A 28 10.50 32.51 -1.29
CA PRO A 28 10.70 32.79 0.12
C PRO A 28 11.47 31.61 0.73
N ILE A 29 12.44 31.92 1.59
CA ILE A 29 13.20 30.94 2.38
C ILE A 29 12.18 30.10 3.13
N THR A 30 11.97 28.86 2.68
CA THR A 30 11.18 27.88 3.41
C THR A 30 11.95 27.57 4.69
N VAL A 31 11.30 27.84 5.82
CA VAL A 31 11.59 27.24 7.12
C VAL A 31 11.99 25.78 6.88
N ILE A 32 13.16 25.35 7.38
CA ILE A 32 13.50 23.93 7.43
C ILE A 32 12.59 23.31 8.48
N GLU A 33 11.35 23.08 8.10
CA GLU A 33 10.54 22.05 8.69
C GLU A 33 11.27 20.75 8.35
N THR A 34 11.78 20.08 9.37
CA THR A 34 12.31 18.74 9.20
C THR A 34 11.14 17.87 8.78
N ALA A 35 10.96 17.73 7.47
CA ALA A 35 9.93 16.88 6.90
C ALA A 35 10.09 15.49 7.52
N PRO A 36 8.99 14.86 7.99
CA PRO A 36 9.03 13.48 8.40
C PRO A 36 9.67 12.65 7.29
N ALA A 37 10.51 11.67 7.65
CA ALA A 37 11.09 10.76 6.68
C ALA A 37 9.98 10.20 5.75
N PRO A 38 10.27 9.99 4.45
CA PRO A 38 9.27 9.47 3.53
C PRO A 38 8.71 8.15 4.05
N SER A 39 7.38 8.04 4.12
CA SER A 39 6.74 6.78 4.45
C SER A 39 7.09 5.74 3.37
N PRO A 40 7.36 4.47 3.74
CA PRO A 40 7.66 3.45 2.76
C PRO A 40 6.47 3.21 1.83
N SER A 41 6.73 2.89 0.55
CA SER A 41 5.68 2.53 -0.40
C SER A 41 4.89 1.29 0.07
N GLU A 42 3.63 1.17 -0.35
CA GLU A 42 2.78 0.02 0.01
C GLU A 42 3.43 -1.31 -0.38
N ASP A 43 4.01 -1.42 -1.57
CA ASP A 43 4.75 -2.60 -2.03
C ASP A 43 5.89 -2.99 -1.09
N PHE A 44 6.66 -2.01 -0.61
CA PHE A 44 7.74 -2.26 0.34
C PHE A 44 7.19 -2.78 1.68
N GLN A 45 6.07 -2.23 2.15
CA GLN A 45 5.43 -2.67 3.38
C GLN A 45 4.87 -4.08 3.25
N VAL A 46 4.17 -4.38 2.15
CA VAL A 46 3.67 -5.72 1.81
C VAL A 46 4.82 -6.73 1.80
N GLN A 47 5.93 -6.44 1.12
CA GLN A 47 7.10 -7.33 1.09
C GLN A 47 7.71 -7.54 2.48
N LYS A 48 7.83 -6.47 3.28
CA LYS A 48 8.34 -6.57 4.65
C LYS A 48 7.46 -7.46 5.52
N CYS A 49 6.14 -7.28 5.44
CA CYS A 49 5.16 -8.07 6.18
C CYS A 49 5.19 -9.55 5.78
N ALA A 50 5.13 -9.82 4.47
CA ALA A 50 5.17 -11.19 3.94
C ALA A 50 6.48 -11.91 4.32
N ARG A 51 7.63 -11.22 4.24
CA ARG A 51 8.92 -11.78 4.64
C ARG A 51 8.96 -12.09 6.14
N GLY A 52 8.37 -11.25 6.99
CA GLY A 52 8.32 -11.47 8.43
C GLY A 52 7.50 -12.71 8.83
N LEU A 53 6.41 -12.99 8.12
CA LEU A 53 5.64 -14.23 8.30
C LEU A 53 6.45 -15.45 7.84
N GLY A 54 7.13 -15.33 6.69
CA GLY A 54 7.78 -16.45 6.03
C GLY A 54 6.78 -17.33 5.27
N GLU A 55 7.27 -18.08 4.30
CA GLU A 55 6.43 -18.79 3.31
C GLU A 55 5.42 -19.75 3.95
N THR A 56 5.88 -20.66 4.82
CA THR A 56 5.01 -21.67 5.44
C THR A 56 3.89 -21.06 6.30
N CYS A 57 4.19 -20.02 7.08
CA CYS A 57 3.18 -19.37 7.90
C CYS A 57 2.28 -18.44 7.08
N GLY A 58 2.84 -17.77 6.08
CA GLY A 58 2.06 -17.00 5.10
C GLY A 58 1.02 -17.86 4.39
N ASP A 59 1.42 -19.03 3.91
CA ASP A 59 0.52 -20.00 3.25
C ASP A 59 -0.58 -20.52 4.19
N SER A 60 -0.20 -20.94 5.40
CA SER A 60 -1.18 -21.39 6.40
C SER A 60 -2.20 -20.31 6.76
N LEU A 61 -1.75 -19.06 6.93
CA LEU A 61 -2.62 -17.92 7.22
C LEU A 61 -3.51 -17.58 6.02
N PHE A 62 -2.94 -17.57 4.82
CA PHE A 62 -3.66 -17.34 3.58
C PHE A 62 -4.79 -18.37 3.41
N HIS A 63 -4.50 -19.66 3.58
CA HIS A 63 -5.52 -20.71 3.51
C HIS A 63 -6.59 -20.61 4.59
N TYR A 64 -6.26 -20.10 5.77
CA TYR A 64 -7.25 -19.84 6.82
C TYR A 64 -8.19 -18.68 6.44
N VAL A 65 -7.63 -17.58 5.93
CA VAL A 65 -8.38 -16.34 5.65
C VAL A 65 -9.18 -16.44 4.35
N PHE A 66 -8.56 -16.94 3.28
CA PHE A 66 -9.15 -16.97 1.93
C PHE A 66 -9.66 -18.36 1.53
N GLY A 67 -9.26 -19.41 2.23
CA GLY A 67 -9.62 -20.79 1.90
C GLY A 67 -10.54 -21.45 2.93
N ALA A 68 -10.43 -22.79 2.97
CA ALA A 68 -11.11 -23.67 3.91
C ALA A 68 -10.23 -24.09 5.10
N GLY A 69 -9.07 -23.44 5.29
CA GLY A 69 -8.18 -23.70 6.41
C GLY A 69 -8.86 -23.39 7.76
N LYS A 70 -8.57 -24.20 8.78
CA LYS A 70 -9.21 -24.10 10.10
C LYS A 70 -8.25 -23.96 11.28
N HIS A 71 -6.95 -24.14 11.04
CA HIS A 71 -5.95 -24.19 12.09
C HIS A 71 -4.70 -23.43 11.66
N VAL A 72 -4.07 -22.78 12.64
CA VAL A 72 -2.77 -22.10 12.53
C VAL A 72 -1.94 -22.57 13.71
N SER A 73 -0.67 -22.90 13.48
CA SER A 73 0.22 -23.40 14.53
C SER A 73 0.59 -22.31 15.54
N LYS A 74 1.04 -22.70 16.74
CA LYS A 74 1.58 -21.78 17.76
C LYS A 74 2.73 -20.94 17.18
N ASP A 75 3.65 -21.56 16.45
CA ASP A 75 4.79 -20.89 15.81
C ASP A 75 4.35 -19.83 14.79
N CYS A 76 3.34 -20.14 13.97
CA CYS A 76 2.82 -19.17 13.00
C CYS A 76 2.05 -18.04 13.69
N CYS A 77 1.34 -18.33 14.78
CA CYS A 77 0.76 -17.29 15.62
C CYS A 77 1.82 -16.38 16.25
N THR A 78 2.93 -16.92 16.76
CA THR A 78 4.04 -16.12 17.28
C THR A 78 4.62 -15.21 16.19
N ARG A 79 4.83 -15.71 14.98
CA ARG A 79 5.31 -14.90 13.84
C ARG A 79 4.31 -13.82 13.44
N LEU A 80 3.02 -14.16 13.39
CA LEU A 80 1.95 -13.21 13.09
C LEU A 80 1.91 -12.06 14.11
N LEU A 81 1.96 -12.39 15.40
CA LEU A 81 1.99 -11.39 16.47
C LEU A 81 3.25 -10.52 16.41
N ASN A 82 4.39 -11.10 16.03
CA ASN A 82 5.66 -10.38 15.87
C ASN A 82 5.65 -9.38 14.71
N VAL A 83 5.03 -9.72 13.56
CA VAL A 83 4.86 -8.76 12.45
C VAL A 83 3.77 -7.73 12.72
N GLY A 84 2.82 -8.06 13.60
CA GLY A 84 1.80 -7.15 14.11
C GLY A 84 0.51 -7.13 13.28
N LYS A 85 -0.55 -6.58 13.89
CA LYS A 85 -1.90 -6.54 13.29
C LYS A 85 -1.93 -5.73 12.01
N GLU A 86 -1.17 -4.64 11.96
CA GLU A 86 -1.07 -3.79 10.77
C GLU A 86 -0.57 -4.58 9.56
N CYS A 87 0.44 -5.44 9.73
CA CYS A 87 0.92 -6.31 8.66
C CYS A 87 -0.13 -7.34 8.22
N HIS A 88 -0.83 -7.94 9.18
CA HIS A 88 -1.90 -8.89 8.91
C HIS A 88 -3.04 -8.26 8.10
N ASP A 89 -3.51 -7.09 8.55
CA ASP A 89 -4.59 -6.35 7.91
C ASP A 89 -4.17 -5.80 6.54
N LEU A 90 -2.92 -5.32 6.39
CA LEU A 90 -2.38 -4.84 5.12
C LEU A 90 -2.36 -5.96 4.07
N LEU A 91 -1.79 -7.12 4.41
CA LEU A 91 -1.70 -8.25 3.48
C LEU A 91 -3.09 -8.69 3.03
N THR A 92 -4.05 -8.78 3.95
CA THR A 92 -5.43 -9.13 3.62
C THR A 92 -6.10 -8.08 2.75
N THR A 93 -5.96 -6.79 3.08
CA THR A 93 -6.59 -5.69 2.34
C THR A 93 -6.05 -5.57 0.92
N VAL A 94 -4.74 -5.69 0.75
CA VAL A 94 -4.10 -5.67 -0.58
C VAL A 94 -4.58 -6.86 -1.41
N THR A 95 -4.66 -8.06 -0.81
CA THR A 95 -5.17 -9.25 -1.50
C THR A 95 -6.63 -9.08 -1.93
N ILE A 96 -7.50 -8.58 -1.03
CA ILE A 96 -8.91 -8.26 -1.35
C ILE A 96 -9.01 -7.38 -2.59
N ARG A 97 -8.19 -6.33 -2.63
CA ARG A 97 -8.17 -5.34 -3.71
C ARG A 97 -7.62 -5.90 -5.02
N LEU A 98 -6.52 -6.64 -4.98
CA LEU A 98 -5.87 -7.20 -6.17
C LEU A 98 -6.70 -8.29 -6.85
N GLU A 99 -7.36 -9.13 -6.05
CA GLU A 99 -8.22 -10.21 -6.54
C GLU A 99 -9.66 -9.73 -6.84
N HIS A 100 -9.96 -8.44 -6.58
CA HIS A 100 -11.26 -7.82 -6.86
C HIS A 100 -12.45 -8.56 -6.21
N PHE A 101 -12.29 -9.00 -4.96
CA PHE A 101 -13.35 -9.67 -4.23
C PHE A 101 -14.61 -8.78 -4.10
N PRO A 102 -15.83 -9.32 -4.32
CA PRO A 102 -17.07 -8.61 -4.03
C PRO A 102 -17.15 -8.20 -2.55
N GLU A 103 -17.82 -7.09 -2.24
CA GLU A 103 -17.82 -6.53 -0.87
C GLU A 103 -18.44 -7.47 0.18
N GLU A 104 -19.40 -8.31 -0.21
CA GLU A 104 -19.95 -9.37 0.64
C GLU A 104 -18.87 -10.38 1.04
N GLU A 105 -18.14 -10.92 0.07
CA GLU A 105 -17.03 -11.87 0.30
C GLU A 105 -15.86 -11.20 1.02
N ALA A 106 -15.52 -9.95 0.67
CA ALA A 106 -14.50 -9.17 1.36
C ALA A 106 -14.84 -8.95 2.84
N THR A 107 -16.12 -8.80 3.17
CA THR A 107 -16.58 -8.73 4.57
C THR A 107 -16.35 -10.04 5.31
N GLU A 108 -16.66 -11.18 4.69
CA GLU A 108 -16.36 -12.50 5.27
C GLU A 108 -14.86 -12.74 5.46
N ILE A 109 -14.04 -12.34 4.47
CA ILE A 109 -12.59 -12.42 4.53
C ILE A 109 -12.05 -11.58 5.70
N ARG A 110 -12.52 -10.34 5.87
CA ARG A 110 -12.14 -9.48 7.00
C ARG A 110 -12.53 -10.10 8.35
N GLN A 111 -13.70 -10.72 8.45
CA GLN A 111 -14.09 -11.45 9.67
C GLN A 111 -13.16 -12.64 9.96
N LYS A 112 -12.76 -13.41 8.94
CA LYS A 112 -11.78 -14.50 9.10
C LYS A 112 -10.40 -13.97 9.49
N ASN A 113 -9.97 -12.83 8.92
CA ASN A 113 -8.74 -12.12 9.27
C ASN A 113 -8.71 -11.73 10.74
N ASP A 114 -9.77 -11.10 11.26
CA ASP A 114 -9.86 -10.75 12.68
C ASP A 114 -9.96 -11.98 13.58
N LYS A 115 -10.67 -13.03 13.12
CA LYS A 115 -10.77 -14.29 13.86
C LYS A 115 -9.41 -14.94 14.07
N VAL A 116 -8.55 -15.01 13.05
CA VAL A 116 -7.21 -15.62 13.21
C VAL A 116 -6.30 -14.77 14.10
N TRP A 117 -6.41 -13.45 14.04
CA TRP A 117 -5.72 -12.55 14.96
C TRP A 117 -6.09 -12.87 16.42
N GLY A 118 -7.39 -12.88 16.73
CA GLY A 118 -7.87 -13.17 18.09
C GLY A 118 -7.59 -14.59 18.57
N LEU A 119 -7.47 -15.57 17.66
CA LEU A 119 -6.98 -16.91 17.99
C LEU A 119 -5.51 -16.86 18.41
N CYS A 120 -4.67 -16.15 17.64
CA CYS A 120 -3.25 -16.05 17.91
C CYS A 120 -2.95 -15.27 19.19
N GLU A 121 -3.70 -14.21 19.51
CA GLU A 121 -3.55 -13.51 20.78
C GLU A 121 -3.78 -14.43 21.98
N LYS A 122 -4.78 -15.31 21.92
CA LYS A 122 -5.06 -16.28 23.00
C LYS A 122 -3.96 -17.32 23.14
N VAL A 123 -3.44 -17.83 22.02
CA VAL A 123 -2.32 -18.79 22.01
C VAL A 123 -1.00 -18.15 22.48
N GLY A 124 -0.78 -16.88 22.17
CA GLY A 124 0.39 -16.13 22.66
C GLY A 124 0.35 -15.85 24.17
N GLN A 125 -0.84 -15.87 24.78
CA GLN A 125 -1.02 -15.65 26.23
C GLN A 125 -0.93 -16.94 27.06
N THR A 126 -0.98 -18.12 26.43
CA THR A 126 -0.74 -19.39 27.13
C THR A 126 0.75 -19.60 27.34
N THR A 127 1.24 -19.23 28.53
CA THR A 127 2.55 -19.63 29.06
C THR A 127 2.48 -21.10 29.45
N ASP A 128 3.28 -21.95 28.80
CA ASP A 128 3.55 -23.32 29.27
C ASP A 128 4.52 -23.30 30.46
#